data_AF-A0A222F4K8-F1
#
_entry.id   AF-A0A222F4K8-F1
#
_cell.length_a   1.000
_cell.length_b   1.000
_cell.length_c   1.000
_cell.angle_alpha   90.00
_cell.angle_beta   90.00
_cell.angle_gamma   90.00
#
_symmetry.space_group_name_H-M   'P 1'
#
loop_
_entity.id
_entity.type
_entity.pdbx_description
1 polymer ?
#
loop_
_entity_poly.entity_id
_entity_poly.type
_entity_poly.pdbx_seq_one_letter_code
_entity_poly.pdbx_strand_id
1 'polypeptide(L)' 'MNGYLTKAQLHAFERGVEAYRDGKMRQDNPYPPEADYFGLWDEGYQKEQNGSSHHADVG' A
#
# COMPACT_ATOMS: atom_id res chain seq x y z
N MET A 1 -5.67 -19.40 12.79
CA MET A 1 -6.30 -19.14 11.47
C MET A 1 -5.19 -18.94 10.47
N ASN A 2 -5.11 -19.74 9.41
CA ASN A 2 -4.21 -19.45 8.29
C ASN A 2 -4.79 -18.23 7.55
N GLY A 3 -4.25 -17.05 7.87
CA GLY A 3 -4.79 -15.74 7.49
C GLY A 3 -4.50 -15.39 6.04
N TYR A 4 -5.22 -16.00 5.11
CA TYR A 4 -5.17 -15.61 3.72
C TYR A 4 -6.02 -14.36 3.50
N LEU A 5 -5.40 -13.32 2.94
CA LEU A 5 -6.11 -12.12 2.53
C LEU A 5 -7.14 -12.48 1.45
N THR A 6 -8.32 -11.89 1.56
CA THR A 6 -9.33 -11.95 0.50
C THR A 6 -8.85 -11.20 -0.74
N LYS A 7 -9.45 -11.47 -1.91
CA LYS A 7 -9.13 -10.74 -3.14
C LYS A 7 -9.31 -9.22 -2.98
N ALA A 8 -10.31 -8.78 -2.23
CA ALA A 8 -10.55 -7.36 -1.96
C ALA A 8 -9.45 -6.75 -1.09
N GLN A 9 -8.94 -7.51 -0.12
CA GLN A 9 -7.82 -7.09 0.73
C GLN A 9 -6.51 -6.97 -0.05
N LEU A 10 -6.23 -7.95 -0.93
CA LEU A 10 -5.10 -7.87 -1.85
C LEU A 10 -5.20 -6.66 -2.78
N HIS A 11 -6.39 -6.43 -3.33
CA HIS A 11 -6.63 -5.27 -4.19
C HIS A 11 -6.42 -3.95 -3.45
N ALA A 12 -6.85 -3.82 -2.19
CA ALA A 12 -6.60 -2.62 -1.39
C ALA A 12 -5.09 -2.33 -1.25
N PHE A 13 -4.29 -3.37 -1.00
CA PHE A 13 -2.84 -3.28 -0.95
C PHE A 13 -2.22 -2.85 -2.29
N GLU A 14 -2.60 -3.48 -3.39
CA GLU A 14 -2.11 -3.13 -4.73
C GLU A 14 -2.43 -1.67 -5.10
N ARG A 15 -3.63 -1.21 -4.74
CA ARG A 15 -4.05 0.19 -4.94
C ARG A 15 -3.21 1.18 -4.14
N GLY A 16 -2.68 0.79 -2.99
CA GLY A 16 -1.74 1.58 -2.20
C GLY A 16 -0.40 1.76 -2.89
N VAL A 17 0.14 0.66 -3.43
CA VAL A 17 1.37 0.66 -4.24
C VAL A 17 1.22 1.57 -5.46
N GLU A 18 0.13 1.42 -6.21
CA GLU A 18 -0.17 2.25 -7.38
C GLU A 18 -0.31 3.73 -7.01
N ALA A 19 -0.98 4.04 -5.90
CA ALA A 19 -1.17 5.41 -5.47
C ALA A 19 0.16 6.15 -5.23
N TYR A 20 1.15 5.48 -4.64
CA TYR A 20 2.49 6.05 -4.50
C TYR A 20 3.15 6.30 -5.87
N ARG A 21 3.06 5.33 -6.79
CA ARG A 21 3.61 5.46 -8.15
C ARG A 21 2.96 6.59 -8.96
N ASP A 22 1.68 6.81 -8.75
CA ASP A 22 0.90 7.90 -9.34
C ASP A 22 1.20 9.28 -8.70
N GLY A 23 2.03 9.33 -7.65
CA GLY A 23 2.36 10.56 -6.93
C GLY A 23 1.25 11.07 -6.02
N LYS A 24 0.28 10.22 -5.66
CA LYS A 24 -0.73 10.55 -4.66
C LYS A 24 -0.11 10.63 -3.28
N MET A 25 -0.78 11.35 -2.39
CA MET A 25 -0.40 11.42 -0.99
C MET A 25 -1.07 10.30 -0.20
N ARG A 26 -0.46 9.93 0.92
CA ARG A 26 -1.01 8.94 1.86
C ARG A 26 -2.43 9.29 2.35
N GLN A 27 -2.74 10.58 2.44
CA GLN A 27 -4.06 11.11 2.80
C GLN A 27 -5.14 10.88 1.72
N ASP A 28 -4.74 10.52 0.49
CA ASP A 28 -5.67 10.17 -0.61
C ASP A 28 -6.16 8.72 -0.53
N ASN A 29 -5.93 8.04 0.60
CA ASN A 29 -6.48 6.72 0.87
C ASN A 29 -8.02 6.78 0.80
N PRO A 30 -8.66 6.03 -0.12
CA PRO A 30 -10.11 6.10 -0.31
C PRO A 30 -10.89 5.35 0.78
N TYR A 31 -10.22 4.58 1.61
CA TYR A 31 -10.85 3.79 2.66
C TYR A 31 -10.98 4.61 3.95
N PRO A 32 -12.08 4.45 4.71
CA PRO A 32 -12.17 5.05 6.03
C PRO A 32 -11.24 4.32 7.02
N PRO A 33 -10.67 5.00 8.04
CA PRO A 33 -9.70 4.41 8.98
C PRO A 33 -10.16 3.14 9.69
N GLU A 34 -11.47 2.96 9.87
CA GLU A 34 -12.09 1.80 10.53
C GLU A 34 -12.20 0.57 9.62
N ALA A 35 -11.98 0.72 8.31
CA ALA A 35 -12.07 -0.39 7.37
C ALA A 35 -10.79 -1.23 7.36
N ASP A 36 -10.95 -2.56 7.30
CA ASP A 36 -9.82 -3.50 7.18
C ASP A 36 -8.92 -3.23 5.95
N TYR A 37 -9.45 -2.54 4.95
CA TYR A 37 -8.74 -2.15 3.72
C TYR A 37 -7.84 -0.93 3.90
N PHE A 38 -8.11 -0.07 4.89
CA PHE A 38 -7.33 1.14 5.12
C PHE A 38 -5.88 0.80 5.43
N GLY A 39 -5.66 -0.10 6.39
CA GLY A 39 -4.32 -0.55 6.77
C GLY A 39 -3.59 -1.25 5.64
N LEU A 40 -4.30 -2.03 4.82
CA LEU A 40 -3.70 -2.75 3.68
C LEU A 40 -3.26 -1.80 2.56
N TRP A 41 -4.09 -0.82 2.21
CA TRP A 41 -3.71 0.23 1.27
C TRP A 41 -2.51 1.02 1.79
N ASP A 42 -2.53 1.37 3.07
CA ASP A 42 -1.45 2.11 3.70
C ASP A 42 -0.12 1.33 3.72
N GLU A 43 -0.18 0.03 4.00
CA GLU A 43 0.97 -0.87 3.92
C GLU A 43 1.55 -0.95 2.51
N GLY A 44 0.69 -1.06 1.49
CA GLY A 44 1.10 -1.06 0.08
C GLY A 44 1.81 0.25 -0.31
N TYR A 45 1.24 1.39 0.07
CA TYR A 45 1.82 2.71 -0.16
C TYR A 45 3.20 2.85 0.51
N GLN A 46 3.30 2.51 1.80
CA GLN A 46 4.55 2.58 2.56
C GLN A 46 5.61 1.63 2.02
N LYS A 47 5.21 0.43 1.57
CA LYS A 47 6.15 -0.54 0.98
C LYS A 47 6.81 0.05 -0.27
N GLU A 48 6.05 0.66 -1.17
CA GLU A 48 6.62 1.25 -2.39
C GLU A 48 7.46 2.50 -2.06
N GLN A 49 7.01 3.31 -1.10
CA GLN A 49 7.75 4.46 -0.59
C GLN A 49 9.11 4.07 0.00
N ASN A 50 9.14 3.05 0.86
CA ASN A 50 10.35 2.58 1.52
C ASN A 50 11.22 1.72 0.57
N GLY A 51 10.60 1.01 -0.36
CA GLY A 51 11.28 0.22 -1.40
C GLY A 51 11.98 1.11 -2.44
N SER A 52 11.41 2.28 -2.74
CA SER A 52 12.05 3.31 -3.58
C SER A 52 13.33 3.86 -2.94
N SER A 53 13.50 3.71 -1.62
CA SER A 53 14.74 4.08 -0.92
C SER A 53 15.83 3.00 -0.97
N HIS A 54 15.55 1.79 -1.49
CA HIS A 54 16.53 0.69 -1.60
C HIS A 54 17.12 0.51 -3.02
N HIS A 55 16.77 1.37 -3.97
CA HIS A 55 17.33 1.32 -5.33
C HIS A 55 18.36 2.44 -5.58
N ALA A 56 19.15 2.75 -4.55
CA ALA A 56 20.26 3.70 -4.60
C ALA A 56 21.50 3.15 -3.88
N ASP A 57 21.88 1.89 -4.13
CA ASP A 57 23.25 1.43 -3.88
C ASP A 57 23.57 0.21 -4.76
N VAL A 58 23.86 0.48 -6.03
CA VAL A 58 24.75 -0.38 -6.84
C VAL A 58 25.75 0.58 -7.47
N GLY A 59 26.78 0.90 -6.68
CA GLY A 59 28.00 1.59 -7.11
C GLY A 59 29.17 0.63 -7.10
#